data_AF-A0A9D4Y3R6-F1
#
_entry.id   AF-A0A9D4Y3R6-F1
#
_cell.length_a   1.000
_cell.length_b   1.000
_cell.length_c   1.000
_cell.angle_alpha   90.00
_cell.angle_beta   90.00
_cell.angle_gamma   90.00
#
_symmetry.space_group_name_H-M   'P 1'
#
loop_
_entity.id
_entity.type
_entity.pdbx_description
1 polymer ?
#
loop_
_entity_poly.entity_id
_entity_poly.type
_entity_poly.pdbx_seq_one_letter_code
_entity_poly.pdbx_strand_id
1 'polypeptide(L)'
;MERWSGVLRVPMHSSSGTFHRVGASLCLSSQTTTFTVPIANAIFFCGDRVERTGNPLIEKLSDLQKLSEIIVSKFGSSINAWVIEASVFNGSFAVYKDFIPSVNQYGEPKAYSPIGFPASTSTVSLLSNCLEQVTKIISGRQVDTPSCSLHQPKTFILGFSKGGTVLNQIVTELGFSDIGSNVNSSDSEICIVPKTKEALLNSISEIHYVDVGLNSTGAYLTNRDVFERISERLVHRAPRLRFVLHGTPRQWNDKQRDWIRKEKDEMLLLLESEAGKSGGKLEFLSRYYFSDKPPTLQMHFEIIESLDVS
;
A
#
# COMPACT_ATOMS: atom_id res chain seq x y z
N MET A 1 -14.67 18.33 -7.44
CA MET A 1 -14.01 18.17 -6.12
C MET A 1 -12.62 18.75 -6.27
N GLU A 2 -12.27 19.74 -5.45
CA GLU A 2 -10.92 20.30 -5.45
C GLU A 2 -9.97 19.34 -4.73
N ARG A 3 -8.66 19.50 -4.93
CA ARG A 3 -7.66 18.63 -4.32
C ARG A 3 -6.43 19.40 -3.91
N TRP A 4 -5.89 19.07 -2.75
CA TRP A 4 -4.53 19.43 -2.40
C TRP A 4 -3.60 18.33 -2.90
N SER A 5 -2.50 18.68 -3.57
CA SER A 5 -1.47 17.72 -3.98
C SER A 5 -0.08 18.27 -3.71
N GLY A 6 0.82 17.41 -3.22
CA GLY A 6 2.19 17.81 -2.93
C GLY A 6 3.01 16.68 -2.31
N VAL A 7 4.29 16.96 -2.08
CA VAL A 7 5.21 16.03 -1.42
C VAL A 7 5.54 16.54 -0.02
N LEU A 8 5.31 15.69 0.97
CA LEU A 8 5.58 15.95 2.38
C LEU A 8 6.85 15.27 2.84
N ARG A 9 7.53 15.87 3.81
CA ARG A 9 8.63 15.26 4.56
C ARG A 9 8.17 15.05 6.00
N VAL A 10 7.86 13.80 6.35
CA VAL A 10 7.10 13.49 7.55
C VAL A 10 7.91 12.59 8.48
N PRO A 11 8.07 12.94 9.77
CA PRO A 11 8.73 12.06 10.72
C PRO A 11 7.82 10.87 11.07
N MET A 12 8.40 9.68 11.24
CA MET A 12 7.65 8.49 11.70
C MET A 12 7.25 8.61 13.18
N HIS A 13 8.13 9.18 13.99
CA HIS A 13 7.93 9.51 15.40
C HIS A 13 8.42 10.92 15.67
N SER A 14 7.76 11.65 16.57
CA SER A 14 8.07 13.05 16.92
C SER A 14 9.52 13.28 17.40
N SER A 15 10.20 12.23 17.89
CA SER A 15 11.59 12.23 18.35
C SER A 15 12.60 11.60 17.38
N SER A 16 12.15 11.08 16.23
CA SER A 16 13.03 10.41 15.26
C SER A 16 13.68 11.42 14.30
N GLY A 17 14.99 11.27 14.08
CA GLY A 17 15.70 11.97 13.01
C GLY A 17 15.43 11.42 11.60
N THR A 18 14.64 10.35 11.49
CA THR A 18 14.31 9.69 10.22
C THR A 18 13.00 10.23 9.66
N PHE A 19 13.02 10.63 8.39
CA PHE A 19 11.87 11.21 7.70
C PHE A 19 11.49 10.37 6.49
N HIS A 20 10.20 10.20 6.27
CA HIS A 20 9.65 9.66 5.03
C HIS A 20 9.30 10.79 4.08
N ARG A 21 9.44 10.53 2.78
CA ARG A 21 8.84 11.36 1.74
C ARG A 21 7.53 10.72 1.33
N VAL A 22 6.46 11.52 1.33
CA VAL A 22 5.12 11.06 0.99
C VAL A 22 4.52 12.01 -0.05
N GLY A 23 4.30 11.51 -1.26
CA GLY A 23 3.47 12.19 -2.24
C GLY A 23 2.01 11.99 -1.88
N ALA A 24 1.25 13.05 -1.72
CA ALA A 24 -0.15 12.95 -1.32
C ALA A 24 -1.04 13.76 -2.27
N SER A 25 -2.24 13.24 -2.51
CA SER A 25 -3.31 13.94 -3.20
C SER A 25 -4.60 13.72 -2.42
N LEU A 26 -5.16 14.79 -1.87
CA LEU A 26 -6.24 14.74 -0.86
C LEU A 26 -7.48 15.52 -1.33
N CYS A 27 -8.66 14.96 -1.08
CA CYS A 27 -9.94 15.54 -1.43
C CYS A 27 -10.26 16.80 -0.59
N LEU A 28 -10.59 17.91 -1.26
CA LEU A 28 -11.05 19.15 -0.66
C LEU A 28 -12.48 19.49 -1.08
N SER A 29 -13.20 20.13 -0.16
CA SER A 29 -14.50 20.77 -0.41
C SER A 29 -14.27 22.09 -1.16
N SER A 30 -14.90 22.23 -2.32
CA SER A 30 -14.81 23.46 -3.13
C SER A 30 -15.52 24.67 -2.48
N GLN A 31 -16.33 24.44 -1.46
CA GLN A 31 -17.08 25.51 -0.78
C GLN A 31 -16.33 26.06 0.44
N THR A 32 -15.64 25.18 1.17
CA THR A 32 -15.04 25.50 2.47
C THR A 32 -13.52 25.42 2.47
N THR A 33 -12.91 24.91 1.39
CA THR A 33 -11.47 24.57 1.30
C THR A 33 -11.00 23.63 2.41
N THR A 34 -11.93 22.95 3.10
CA THR A 34 -11.64 21.95 4.13
C THR A 34 -11.57 20.57 3.51
N PHE A 35 -10.92 19.64 4.20
CA PHE A 35 -10.88 18.25 3.75
C PHE A 35 -12.26 17.63 3.71
N THR A 36 -12.45 16.75 2.73
CA THR A 36 -13.65 15.91 2.62
C THR A 36 -13.28 14.46 2.90
N VAL A 37 -14.23 13.73 3.49
CA VAL A 37 -14.08 12.29 3.76
C VAL A 37 -14.04 11.58 2.40
N PRO A 38 -12.94 10.86 2.07
CA PRO A 38 -12.85 10.15 0.80
C PRO A 38 -13.69 8.87 0.84
N ILE A 39 -14.04 8.33 -0.33
CA ILE A 39 -14.66 6.99 -0.39
C ILE A 39 -13.65 5.88 -0.03
N ALA A 40 -12.36 6.15 -0.29
CA ALA A 40 -11.26 5.25 0.03
C ALA A 40 -9.92 5.99 0.15
N ASN A 41 -8.98 5.38 0.87
CA ASN A 41 -7.57 5.74 0.87
C ASN A 41 -6.78 4.71 0.05
N ALA A 42 -6.10 5.15 -1.00
CA ALA A 42 -5.13 4.34 -1.74
C ALA A 42 -3.72 4.62 -1.21
N ILE A 43 -3.06 3.60 -0.67
CA ILE A 43 -1.74 3.68 -0.06
C ILE A 43 -0.77 2.89 -0.94
N PHE A 44 0.17 3.58 -1.57
CA PHE A 44 1.12 3.04 -2.53
C PHE A 44 2.53 3.08 -1.95
N PHE A 45 3.15 1.93 -1.72
CA PHE A 45 4.54 1.82 -1.28
C PHE A 45 5.46 1.67 -2.50
N CYS A 46 6.43 2.59 -2.62
CA CYS A 46 7.36 2.63 -3.74
C CYS A 46 8.43 1.53 -3.69
N GLY A 47 9.10 1.36 -4.83
CA GLY A 47 10.18 0.42 -5.01
C GLY A 47 11.57 0.95 -4.71
N ASP A 48 12.56 0.23 -5.24
CA ASP A 48 13.92 0.73 -5.39
C ASP A 48 13.95 1.97 -6.28
N ARG A 49 14.88 2.87 -5.98
CA ARG A 49 15.12 4.06 -6.80
C ARG A 49 15.92 3.70 -8.03
N VAL A 50 15.55 4.31 -9.15
CA VAL A 50 16.39 4.30 -10.34
C VAL A 50 16.52 5.75 -10.79
N GLU A 51 17.66 6.35 -10.46
CA GLU A 51 17.91 7.77 -10.75
C GLU A 51 18.80 7.94 -11.97
N ARG A 52 18.64 9.06 -12.67
CA ARG A 52 19.52 9.51 -13.77
C ARG A 52 19.61 8.50 -14.91
N THR A 53 18.49 7.85 -15.20
CA THR A 53 18.40 6.89 -16.30
C THR A 53 18.46 7.58 -17.66
N GLY A 54 18.13 8.87 -17.71
CA GLY A 54 17.86 9.59 -18.96
C GLY A 54 16.56 9.15 -19.65
N ASN A 55 15.81 8.22 -19.05
CA ASN A 55 14.53 7.75 -19.57
C ASN A 55 13.39 8.60 -18.96
N PRO A 56 12.70 9.44 -19.75
CA PRO A 56 11.72 10.38 -19.23
C PRO A 56 10.52 9.68 -18.56
N LEU A 57 10.19 8.46 -18.97
CA LEU A 57 9.12 7.68 -18.34
C LEU A 57 9.50 7.22 -16.94
N ILE A 58 10.73 6.71 -16.76
CA ILE A 58 11.21 6.26 -15.44
C ILE A 58 11.32 7.44 -14.47
N GLU A 59 11.85 8.58 -14.93
CA GLU A 59 11.95 9.79 -14.10
C GLU A 59 10.55 10.29 -13.68
N LYS A 60 9.58 10.30 -14.62
CA LYS A 60 8.18 10.65 -14.33
C LYS A 60 7.58 9.69 -13.29
N LEU A 61 7.81 8.39 -13.44
CA LEU A 61 7.26 7.34 -12.57
C LEU A 61 8.08 7.11 -11.29
N SER A 62 9.08 7.95 -11.06
CA SER A 62 9.80 8.07 -9.78
C SER A 62 9.36 9.32 -9.01
N ASP A 63 8.60 10.24 -9.62
CA ASP A 63 8.09 11.43 -8.97
C ASP A 63 6.84 11.12 -8.12
N LEU A 64 6.94 11.35 -6.81
CA LEU A 64 5.89 10.99 -5.85
C LEU A 64 4.57 11.74 -6.07
N GLN A 65 4.62 12.98 -6.56
CA GLN A 65 3.40 13.74 -6.85
C GLN A 65 2.74 13.24 -8.14
N LYS A 66 3.52 12.94 -9.18
CA LYS A 66 2.99 12.32 -10.40
C LYS A 66 2.42 10.93 -10.14
N LEU A 67 3.06 10.15 -9.29
CA LEU A 67 2.50 8.87 -8.86
C LEU A 67 1.16 9.07 -8.13
N SER A 68 1.03 10.05 -7.23
CA SER A 68 -0.25 10.26 -6.53
C SER A 68 -1.37 10.70 -7.48
N GLU A 69 -1.05 11.54 -8.47
CA GLU A 69 -1.95 11.90 -9.57
C GLU A 69 -2.39 10.68 -10.39
N ILE A 70 -1.45 9.78 -10.75
CA ILE A 70 -1.74 8.54 -11.46
C ILE A 70 -2.68 7.65 -10.63
N ILE A 71 -2.40 7.43 -9.34
CA ILE A 71 -3.25 6.62 -8.48
C ILE A 71 -4.68 7.17 -8.40
N VAL A 72 -4.86 8.50 -8.27
CA VAL A 72 -6.19 9.13 -8.33
C VAL A 72 -6.86 8.88 -9.68
N SER A 73 -6.12 8.95 -10.79
CA SER A 73 -6.68 8.67 -12.12
C SER A 73 -7.17 7.23 -12.27
N LYS A 74 -6.57 6.27 -11.55
CA LYS A 74 -6.93 4.85 -11.59
C LYS A 74 -8.14 4.52 -10.72
N PHE A 75 -8.15 4.98 -9.48
CA PHE A 75 -9.20 4.64 -8.50
C PHE A 75 -10.35 5.66 -8.46
N GLY A 76 -10.22 6.80 -9.15
CA GLY A 76 -11.25 7.82 -9.27
C GLY A 76 -11.02 9.04 -8.37
N SER A 77 -11.69 10.14 -8.71
CA SER A 77 -11.46 11.46 -8.11
C SER A 77 -11.89 11.61 -6.64
N SER A 78 -12.62 10.64 -6.09
CA SER A 78 -13.19 10.69 -4.74
C SER A 78 -12.34 9.96 -3.68
N ILE A 79 -11.16 9.48 -4.06
CA ILE A 79 -10.21 8.82 -3.15
C ILE A 79 -9.10 9.78 -2.69
N ASN A 80 -8.48 9.49 -1.56
CA ASN A 80 -7.20 10.07 -1.18
C ASN A 80 -6.07 9.13 -1.62
N ALA A 81 -4.99 9.67 -2.17
CA ALA A 81 -3.82 8.90 -2.58
C ALA A 81 -2.60 9.26 -1.72
N TRP A 82 -1.88 8.25 -1.25
CA TRP A 82 -0.70 8.35 -0.42
C TRP A 82 0.42 7.49 -1.01
N VAL A 83 1.44 8.13 -1.57
CA VAL A 83 2.59 7.47 -2.21
C VAL A 83 3.78 7.58 -1.26
N ILE A 84 4.13 6.47 -0.63
CA ILE A 84 5.11 6.37 0.45
C ILE A 84 6.42 5.82 -0.10
N GLU A 85 7.48 6.58 0.13
CA GLU A 85 8.84 6.17 -0.14
C GLU A 85 9.52 5.60 1.12
N ALA A 86 10.47 4.68 0.95
CA ALA A 86 11.35 4.26 2.03
C ALA A 86 12.10 5.47 2.62
N SER A 87 12.30 5.48 3.93
CA SER A 87 13.04 6.53 4.63
C SER A 87 14.56 6.43 4.41
N VAL A 88 15.04 5.24 4.09
CA VAL A 88 16.46 4.92 3.93
C VAL A 88 16.66 4.14 2.64
N PHE A 89 17.75 4.45 1.96
CA PHE A 89 18.24 3.72 0.78
C PHE A 89 19.69 3.31 0.98
N ASN A 90 20.04 2.11 0.52
CA ASN A 90 21.43 1.69 0.36
C ASN A 90 21.74 1.64 -1.14
N GLY A 91 22.37 2.69 -1.67
CA GLY A 91 22.41 2.92 -3.10
C GLY A 91 21.00 3.14 -3.65
N SER A 92 20.58 2.32 -4.62
CA SER A 92 19.22 2.31 -5.17
C SER A 92 18.22 1.51 -4.33
N PHE A 93 18.68 0.65 -3.42
CA PHE A 93 17.82 -0.32 -2.73
C PHE A 93 17.03 0.34 -1.60
N ALA A 94 15.71 0.26 -1.67
CA ALA A 94 14.81 0.77 -0.63
C ALA A 94 14.92 -0.08 0.65
N VAL A 95 14.90 0.53 1.83
CA VAL A 95 15.00 -0.18 3.10
C VAL A 95 13.83 0.18 4.01
N TYR A 96 12.81 -0.68 4.05
CA TYR A 96 11.58 -0.50 4.83
C TYR A 96 11.70 -0.98 6.29
N LYS A 97 12.78 -0.58 6.98
CA LYS A 97 13.05 -0.98 8.37
C LYS A 97 11.98 -0.53 9.38
N ASP A 98 11.27 0.55 9.08
CA ASP A 98 10.22 1.10 9.95
C ASP A 98 8.90 0.31 9.83
N PHE A 99 8.78 -0.55 8.80
CA PHE A 99 7.60 -1.36 8.55
C PHE A 99 7.86 -2.85 8.77
N ILE A 100 9.10 -3.30 8.57
CA ILE A 100 9.47 -4.72 8.58
C ILE A 100 10.47 -4.97 9.72
N PRO A 101 10.18 -5.90 10.66
CA PRO A 101 11.01 -6.11 11.86
C PRO A 101 12.48 -6.42 11.59
N SER A 102 12.78 -7.14 10.51
CA SER A 102 14.13 -7.55 10.20
C SER A 102 14.38 -7.55 8.69
N VAL A 103 15.20 -6.60 8.26
CA VAL A 103 15.71 -6.48 6.90
C VAL A 103 17.24 -6.49 6.91
N ASN A 104 17.85 -6.98 5.84
CA ASN A 104 19.29 -6.84 5.64
C ASN A 104 19.64 -5.41 5.14
N GLN A 105 20.93 -5.16 4.88
CA GLN A 105 21.41 -3.86 4.42
C GLN A 105 20.88 -3.42 3.05
N TYR A 106 20.29 -4.32 2.27
CA TYR A 106 19.67 -4.06 0.96
C TYR A 106 18.14 -4.03 1.03
N GLY A 107 17.57 -4.07 2.24
CA GLY A 107 16.13 -4.04 2.45
C GLY A 107 15.43 -5.38 2.21
N GLU A 108 16.18 -6.48 2.03
CA GLU A 108 15.59 -7.81 1.86
C GLU A 108 15.09 -8.32 3.23
N PRO A 109 13.82 -8.76 3.32
CA PRO A 109 13.24 -9.24 4.57
C PRO A 109 13.78 -10.63 4.93
N LYS A 110 14.10 -10.85 6.21
CA LYS A 110 14.43 -12.21 6.69
C LYS A 110 13.18 -13.06 6.89
N ALA A 111 12.12 -12.44 7.41
CA ALA A 111 10.81 -13.05 7.63
C ALA A 111 9.77 -11.93 7.81
N TYR A 112 8.52 -12.27 7.56
CA TYR A 112 7.36 -11.44 7.91
C TYR A 112 6.80 -11.94 9.25
N SER A 113 6.47 -11.01 10.16
CA SER A 113 6.05 -11.37 11.52
C SER A 113 4.84 -10.56 11.95
N PRO A 114 3.73 -11.19 12.38
CA PRO A 114 2.56 -10.45 12.84
C PRO A 114 2.76 -9.76 14.21
N ILE A 115 3.83 -10.11 14.93
CA ILE A 115 4.06 -9.67 16.30
C ILE A 115 4.34 -8.16 16.33
N GLY A 116 3.55 -7.43 17.12
CA GLY A 116 3.72 -5.99 17.33
C GLY A 116 3.14 -5.11 16.21
N PHE A 117 2.59 -5.70 15.14
CA PHE A 117 1.91 -4.98 14.06
C PHE A 117 2.72 -3.79 13.48
N PRO A 118 4.00 -3.98 13.13
CA PRO A 118 4.90 -2.90 12.75
C PRO A 118 4.42 -2.14 11.50
N ALA A 119 4.00 -2.82 10.45
CA ALA A 119 3.65 -2.14 9.19
C ALA A 119 2.34 -1.38 9.30
N SER A 120 1.30 -1.96 9.89
CA SER A 120 0.02 -1.26 10.08
C SER A 120 0.14 -0.09 11.06
N THR A 121 0.87 -0.25 12.16
CA THR A 121 1.11 0.84 13.13
C THR A 121 1.91 1.98 12.50
N SER A 122 3.01 1.68 11.80
CA SER A 122 3.82 2.69 11.11
C SER A 122 3.03 3.40 10.00
N THR A 123 2.19 2.66 9.26
CA THR A 123 1.32 3.25 8.24
C THR A 123 0.33 4.25 8.86
N VAL A 124 -0.36 3.87 9.94
CA VAL A 124 -1.30 4.76 10.65
C VAL A 124 -0.61 6.01 11.19
N SER A 125 0.56 5.85 11.82
CA SER A 125 1.36 6.96 12.33
C SER A 125 1.73 7.92 11.21
N LEU A 126 2.27 7.38 10.11
CA LEU A 126 2.71 8.17 8.97
C LEU A 126 1.56 8.94 8.32
N LEU A 127 0.42 8.29 8.07
CA LEU A 127 -0.77 8.93 7.50
C LEU A 127 -1.33 10.02 8.41
N SER A 128 -1.37 9.78 9.73
CA SER A 128 -1.84 10.77 10.71
C SER A 128 -0.93 12.00 10.74
N ASN A 129 0.39 11.78 10.76
CA ASN A 129 1.37 12.86 10.74
C ASN A 129 1.34 13.64 9.41
N CYS A 130 1.13 12.95 8.28
CA CYS A 130 0.93 13.61 6.99
C CYS A 130 -0.30 14.52 7.02
N LEU A 131 -1.45 13.99 7.46
CA LEU A 131 -2.69 14.76 7.53
C LEU A 131 -2.53 15.99 8.43
N GLU A 132 -1.89 15.85 9.58
CA GLU A 132 -1.62 16.97 10.48
C GLU A 132 -0.77 18.07 9.81
N GLN A 133 0.28 17.68 9.08
CA GLN A 133 1.11 18.64 8.33
C GLN A 133 0.30 19.36 7.24
N VAL A 134 -0.51 18.64 6.46
CA VAL A 134 -1.31 19.29 5.40
C VAL A 134 -2.36 20.22 6.01
N THR A 135 -3.02 19.81 7.10
CA THR A 135 -3.96 20.68 7.82
C THR A 135 -3.30 22.00 8.24
N LYS A 136 -2.07 21.94 8.75
CA LYS A 136 -1.29 23.15 9.10
C LYS A 136 -0.97 24.02 7.89
N ILE A 137 -0.65 23.42 6.74
CA ILE A 137 -0.37 24.14 5.49
C ILE A 137 -1.62 24.85 4.96
N ILE A 138 -2.77 24.18 4.94
CA ILE A 138 -4.01 24.72 4.36
C ILE A 138 -4.66 25.74 5.28
N SER A 139 -4.66 25.50 6.59
CA SER A 139 -5.51 26.24 7.53
C SER A 139 -4.89 27.53 8.06
N GLY A 140 -3.57 27.75 7.94
CA GLY A 140 -2.89 28.93 8.49
C GLY A 140 -2.85 29.03 10.02
N ARG A 141 -3.84 28.48 10.74
CA ARG A 141 -3.94 28.09 12.16
C ARG A 141 -5.28 27.34 12.35
N GLN A 142 -5.25 26.32 13.22
CA GLN A 142 -6.34 25.39 13.64
C GLN A 142 -7.71 25.53 12.95
N VAL A 143 -8.12 24.49 12.23
CA VAL A 143 -9.47 24.33 11.67
C VAL A 143 -10.13 23.12 12.34
N ASP A 144 -11.39 23.33 12.73
CA ASP A 144 -12.28 22.30 13.26
C ASP A 144 -12.48 21.16 12.27
N THR A 145 -12.46 19.93 12.80
CA THR A 145 -12.58 18.68 12.05
C THR A 145 -13.91 18.65 11.27
N PRO A 146 -13.92 18.29 9.97
CA PRO A 146 -15.14 18.25 9.16
C PRO A 146 -16.20 17.29 9.73
N SER A 147 -17.47 17.68 9.58
CA SER A 147 -18.64 16.92 10.04
C SER A 147 -18.92 15.64 9.23
N CYS A 148 -19.44 14.66 9.96
CA CYS A 148 -19.56 13.23 9.77
C CYS A 148 -20.38 12.68 8.56
N SER A 149 -19.85 11.63 7.88
CA SER A 149 -20.60 10.57 7.18
C SER A 149 -20.42 9.20 7.85
N LEU A 150 -21.47 8.44 8.18
CA LEU A 150 -21.46 7.17 8.97
C LEU A 150 -20.53 6.01 8.52
N HIS A 151 -19.72 6.16 7.46
CA HIS A 151 -18.93 5.09 6.88
C HIS A 151 -17.43 5.40 6.92
N GLN A 152 -16.66 4.49 7.52
CA GLN A 152 -15.19 4.51 7.45
C GLN A 152 -14.75 4.32 5.99
N PRO A 153 -13.86 5.17 5.45
CA PRO A 153 -13.33 5.00 4.10
C PRO A 153 -12.67 3.63 3.94
N LYS A 154 -12.84 3.01 2.77
CA LYS A 154 -12.11 1.79 2.42
C LYS A 154 -10.60 2.07 2.31
N THR A 155 -9.80 1.02 2.34
CA THR A 155 -8.37 1.09 2.09
C THR A 155 -8.00 0.17 0.92
N PHE A 156 -7.24 0.73 -0.03
CA PHE A 156 -6.55 0.00 -1.08
C PHE A 156 -5.06 0.11 -0.79
N ILE A 157 -4.35 -1.00 -0.74
CA ILE A 157 -2.90 -1.01 -0.54
C ILE A 157 -2.21 -1.51 -1.80
N LEU A 158 -1.16 -0.82 -2.22
CA LEU A 158 -0.38 -1.14 -3.40
C LEU A 158 1.10 -1.18 -3.03
N GLY A 159 1.81 -2.17 -3.54
CA GLY A 159 3.25 -2.33 -3.32
C GLY A 159 3.93 -2.50 -4.65
N PHE A 160 4.74 -1.51 -5.04
CA PHE A 160 5.50 -1.54 -6.27
C PHE A 160 6.92 -2.04 -6.04
N SER A 161 7.39 -3.02 -6.81
CA SER A 161 8.76 -3.54 -6.71
C SER A 161 9.07 -3.95 -5.26
N LYS A 162 10.06 -3.35 -4.61
CA LYS A 162 10.36 -3.60 -3.18
C LYS A 162 9.26 -3.18 -2.21
N GLY A 163 8.37 -2.25 -2.57
CA GLY A 163 7.21 -1.91 -1.76
C GLY A 163 6.26 -3.08 -1.50
N GLY A 164 6.33 -4.16 -2.30
CA GLY A 164 5.61 -5.40 -2.06
C GLY A 164 5.96 -6.09 -0.73
N THR A 165 7.15 -5.85 -0.18
CA THR A 165 7.52 -6.42 1.14
C THR A 165 6.73 -5.80 2.28
N VAL A 166 6.37 -4.52 2.16
CA VAL A 166 5.46 -3.87 3.12
C VAL A 166 4.07 -4.49 3.02
N LEU A 167 3.60 -4.83 1.82
CA LEU A 167 2.33 -5.55 1.65
C LEU A 167 2.38 -6.92 2.30
N ASN A 168 3.43 -7.72 2.06
CA ASN A 168 3.58 -9.03 2.69
C ASN A 168 3.54 -8.95 4.22
N GLN A 169 4.15 -7.91 4.79
CA GLN A 169 4.09 -7.64 6.22
C GLN A 169 2.67 -7.25 6.68
N ILE A 170 1.98 -6.35 5.98
CA ILE A 170 0.58 -5.97 6.27
C ILE A 170 -0.37 -7.17 6.14
N VAL A 171 -0.21 -8.02 5.12
CA VAL A 171 -1.04 -9.21 4.90
C VAL A 171 -0.80 -10.24 6.00
N THR A 172 0.44 -10.40 6.42
CA THR A 172 0.78 -11.23 7.60
C THR A 172 0.10 -10.68 8.85
N GLU A 173 0.15 -9.37 9.10
CA GLU A 173 -0.55 -8.73 10.22
C GLU A 173 -2.08 -8.88 10.13
N LEU A 174 -2.64 -8.76 8.92
CA LEU A 174 -4.08 -8.91 8.66
C LEU A 174 -4.57 -10.31 9.02
N GLY A 175 -3.84 -11.37 8.64
CA GLY A 175 -4.20 -12.74 8.95
C GLY A 175 -4.19 -13.04 10.46
N PHE A 176 -3.40 -12.31 11.25
CA PHE A 176 -3.28 -12.52 12.70
C PHE A 176 -4.01 -11.47 13.53
N SER A 177 -4.83 -10.62 12.90
CA SER A 177 -5.63 -9.62 13.59
C SER A 177 -6.99 -10.19 14.03
N ASP A 178 -7.35 -9.99 15.30
CA ASP A 178 -8.63 -10.43 15.86
C ASP A 178 -9.83 -9.70 15.25
N ILE A 179 -10.89 -10.47 14.96
CA ILE A 179 -12.16 -10.00 14.40
C ILE A 179 -13.03 -9.46 15.53
N GLY A 180 -12.75 -8.26 16.03
CA GLY A 180 -13.61 -7.67 17.07
C GLY A 180 -12.96 -6.69 18.03
N SER A 181 -11.68 -6.37 17.87
CA SER A 181 -11.02 -5.34 18.68
C SER A 181 -11.62 -3.93 18.52
N ASN A 182 -12.46 -3.70 17.52
CA ASN A 182 -13.19 -2.44 17.29
C ASN A 182 -14.51 -2.31 18.08
N VAL A 183 -14.86 -3.23 19.00
CA VAL A 183 -16.20 -3.27 19.61
C VAL A 183 -16.49 -2.14 20.62
N ASN A 184 -15.51 -1.33 21.06
CA ASN A 184 -15.77 -0.29 22.09
C ASN A 184 -15.18 1.09 21.78
N SER A 185 -15.32 1.62 20.56
CA SER A 185 -15.25 3.07 20.36
C SER A 185 -16.63 3.58 19.94
N SER A 186 -17.46 3.87 20.93
CA SER A 186 -18.76 4.54 20.81
C SER A 186 -18.68 5.98 20.32
N ASP A 187 -17.50 6.48 19.93
CA ASP A 187 -17.32 7.80 19.33
C ASP A 187 -17.11 7.65 17.83
N SER A 188 -18.21 7.79 17.11
CA SER A 188 -18.31 7.87 15.65
C SER A 188 -17.66 9.15 15.13
N GLU A 189 -16.34 9.28 15.26
CA GLU A 189 -15.56 10.33 14.61
C GLU A 189 -15.06 9.80 13.25
N ILE A 190 -15.61 10.35 12.17
CA ILE A 190 -15.28 9.90 10.82
C ILE A 190 -13.97 10.51 10.39
N CYS A 191 -12.97 9.63 10.29
CA CYS A 191 -11.60 10.03 10.06
C CYS A 191 -11.24 9.90 8.57
N ILE A 192 -10.60 10.94 8.05
CA ILE A 192 -10.03 10.99 6.68
C ILE A 192 -9.03 9.84 6.46
N VAL A 193 -8.29 9.47 7.51
CA VAL A 193 -7.33 8.36 7.55
C VAL A 193 -7.61 7.46 8.76
N PRO A 194 -7.31 6.16 8.71
CA PRO A 194 -7.42 5.29 9.88
C PRO A 194 -6.57 5.79 11.06
N LYS A 195 -7.12 5.73 12.29
CA LYS A 195 -6.44 6.18 13.53
C LYS A 195 -5.80 5.07 14.34
N THR A 196 -6.21 3.82 14.09
CA THR A 196 -5.66 2.63 14.74
C THR A 196 -5.27 1.61 13.70
N LYS A 197 -4.33 0.71 14.05
CA LYS A 197 -3.94 -0.41 13.19
C LYS A 197 -5.12 -1.34 12.91
N GLU A 198 -6.00 -1.55 13.88
CA GLU A 198 -7.23 -2.33 13.72
C GLU A 198 -8.15 -1.66 12.70
N ALA A 199 -8.36 -0.35 12.80
CA ALA A 199 -9.16 0.42 11.85
C ALA A 199 -8.57 0.29 10.43
N LEU A 200 -7.24 0.41 10.28
CA LEU A 200 -6.57 0.24 8.99
C LEU A 200 -6.79 -1.18 8.44
N LEU A 201 -6.47 -2.22 9.22
CA LEU A 201 -6.57 -3.61 8.78
C LEU A 201 -8.02 -4.01 8.45
N ASN A 202 -8.99 -3.50 9.21
CA ASN A 202 -10.42 -3.74 8.97
C ASN A 202 -10.97 -2.99 7.75
N SER A 203 -10.34 -1.89 7.32
CA SER A 203 -10.77 -1.15 6.12
C SER A 203 -10.12 -1.62 4.83
N ILE A 204 -9.09 -2.47 4.87
CA ILE A 204 -8.47 -3.04 3.67
C ILE A 204 -9.51 -3.84 2.88
N SER A 205 -9.70 -3.45 1.62
CA SER A 205 -10.61 -4.13 0.68
C SER A 205 -9.89 -4.61 -0.57
N GLU A 206 -8.75 -4.00 -0.93
CA GLU A 206 -7.97 -4.40 -2.09
C GLU A 206 -6.47 -4.33 -1.80
N ILE A 207 -5.73 -5.33 -2.32
CA ILE A 207 -4.29 -5.50 -2.14
C ILE A 207 -3.69 -5.73 -3.53
N HIS A 208 -2.90 -4.76 -4.02
CA HIS A 208 -2.29 -4.79 -5.34
C HIS A 208 -0.77 -4.99 -5.24
N TYR A 209 -0.31 -6.14 -5.67
CA TYR A 209 1.12 -6.41 -5.89
C TYR A 209 1.48 -5.89 -7.28
N VAL A 210 2.30 -4.85 -7.37
CA VAL A 210 2.64 -4.20 -8.64
C VAL A 210 4.09 -4.49 -9.01
N ASP A 211 4.28 -5.41 -9.95
CA ASP A 211 5.58 -5.84 -10.46
C ASP A 211 6.62 -6.06 -9.34
N VAL A 212 6.18 -6.75 -8.29
CA VAL A 212 6.95 -6.98 -7.08
C VAL A 212 8.11 -7.92 -7.39
N GLY A 213 9.28 -7.57 -6.87
CA GLY A 213 10.50 -8.33 -7.06
C GLY A 213 11.56 -7.97 -6.02
N LEU A 214 12.38 -8.98 -5.72
CA LEU A 214 13.46 -8.94 -4.75
C LEU A 214 14.72 -9.60 -5.33
N ASN A 215 15.87 -9.38 -4.69
CA ASN A 215 17.11 -10.08 -5.04
C ASN A 215 17.29 -11.39 -4.26
N SER A 216 16.37 -11.69 -3.34
CA SER A 216 16.23 -12.97 -2.66
C SER A 216 14.77 -13.42 -2.59
N THR A 217 14.52 -14.58 -2.00
CA THR A 217 13.17 -15.08 -1.70
C THR A 217 12.39 -14.14 -0.79
N GLY A 218 11.06 -14.27 -0.78
CA GLY A 218 10.13 -13.50 0.02
C GLY A 218 9.47 -12.34 -0.73
N ALA A 219 9.48 -12.36 -2.07
CA ALA A 219 8.79 -11.37 -2.89
C ALA A 219 7.27 -11.51 -2.77
N TYR A 220 6.75 -12.74 -2.65
CA TYR A 220 5.34 -13.03 -2.40
C TYR A 220 5.21 -13.94 -1.18
N LEU A 221 4.07 -13.86 -0.47
CA LEU A 221 3.79 -14.72 0.68
C LEU A 221 3.47 -16.15 0.23
N THR A 222 4.17 -17.11 0.82
CA THR A 222 3.94 -18.55 0.64
C THR A 222 3.51 -19.24 1.94
N ASN A 223 3.22 -18.46 3.00
CA ASN A 223 2.80 -19.01 4.28
C ASN A 223 1.30 -19.30 4.27
N ARG A 224 0.95 -20.59 4.26
CA ARG A 224 -0.44 -21.08 4.28
C ARG A 224 -1.26 -20.58 5.47
N ASP A 225 -0.69 -20.56 6.68
CA ASP A 225 -1.39 -20.16 7.91
C ASP A 225 -1.93 -18.73 7.81
N VAL A 226 -1.20 -17.83 7.12
CA VAL A 226 -1.67 -16.46 6.88
C VAL A 226 -2.98 -16.45 6.09
N PHE A 227 -3.05 -17.21 4.99
CA PHE A 227 -4.23 -17.22 4.12
C PHE A 227 -5.41 -17.98 4.73
N GLU A 228 -5.16 -19.08 5.44
CA GLU A 228 -6.18 -19.82 6.18
C GLU A 228 -6.89 -18.90 7.19
N ARG A 229 -6.11 -18.15 7.97
CA ARG A 229 -6.67 -17.19 8.94
C ARG A 229 -7.39 -16.01 8.28
N ILE A 230 -6.89 -15.51 7.15
CA ILE A 230 -7.62 -14.49 6.37
C ILE A 230 -8.97 -15.03 5.93
N SER A 231 -9.03 -16.28 5.45
CA SER A 231 -10.27 -16.93 5.03
C SER A 231 -11.27 -17.06 6.17
N GLU A 232 -10.84 -17.61 7.31
CA GLU A 232 -11.64 -17.70 8.53
C GLU A 232 -12.19 -16.33 8.94
N ARG A 233 -11.36 -15.30 8.83
CA ARG A 233 -11.73 -13.92 9.13
C ARG A 233 -12.83 -13.37 8.23
N LEU A 234 -12.77 -13.67 6.94
CA LEU A 234 -13.78 -13.26 5.97
C LEU A 234 -15.12 -13.98 6.19
N VAL A 235 -15.10 -15.26 6.58
CA VAL A 235 -16.32 -16.01 6.89
C VAL A 235 -17.11 -15.33 8.01
N HIS A 236 -16.44 -14.99 9.12
CA HIS A 236 -17.16 -14.59 10.32
C HIS A 236 -17.76 -13.19 10.27
N ARG A 237 -17.01 -12.13 9.92
CA ARG A 237 -17.54 -10.74 9.90
C ARG A 237 -16.80 -9.73 9.01
N ALA A 238 -15.67 -10.08 8.40
CA ALA A 238 -14.90 -9.11 7.64
C ALA A 238 -15.54 -8.79 6.26
N PRO A 239 -15.34 -7.57 5.73
CA PRO A 239 -15.76 -7.19 4.38
C PRO A 239 -14.99 -8.02 3.34
N ARG A 240 -15.48 -8.01 2.09
CA ARG A 240 -14.78 -8.67 0.97
C ARG A 240 -13.36 -8.14 0.81
N LEU A 241 -12.45 -9.02 0.43
CA LEU A 241 -11.04 -8.72 0.21
C LEU A 241 -10.61 -9.23 -1.17
N ARG A 242 -9.99 -8.35 -1.95
CA ARG A 242 -9.51 -8.64 -3.30
C ARG A 242 -7.99 -8.56 -3.37
N PHE A 243 -7.34 -9.62 -3.84
CA PHE A 243 -5.92 -9.62 -4.19
C PHE A 243 -5.76 -9.44 -5.70
N VAL A 244 -4.88 -8.54 -6.12
CA VAL A 244 -4.55 -8.37 -7.54
C VAL A 244 -3.04 -8.39 -7.72
N LEU A 245 -2.55 -9.37 -8.46
CA LEU A 245 -1.13 -9.54 -8.78
C LEU A 245 -0.90 -9.03 -10.20
N HIS A 246 -0.21 -7.90 -10.30
CA HIS A 246 0.18 -7.27 -11.55
C HIS A 246 1.67 -7.55 -11.81
N GLY A 247 2.01 -7.99 -13.02
CA GLY A 247 3.43 -8.17 -13.34
C GLY A 247 3.75 -8.15 -14.81
N THR A 248 5.04 -8.00 -15.07
CA THR A 248 5.63 -7.90 -16.39
C THR A 248 6.58 -9.07 -16.66
N PRO A 249 6.97 -9.32 -17.93
CA PRO A 249 8.06 -10.22 -18.25
C PRO A 249 9.35 -9.92 -17.47
N ARG A 250 9.62 -8.65 -17.13
CA ARG A 250 10.84 -8.25 -16.42
C ARG A 250 10.98 -8.91 -15.05
N GLN A 251 9.88 -9.13 -14.33
CA GLN A 251 9.88 -9.79 -13.04
C GLN A 251 9.49 -11.27 -13.15
N TRP A 252 8.37 -11.57 -13.80
CA TRP A 252 7.82 -12.94 -13.79
C TRP A 252 8.51 -13.92 -14.74
N ASN A 253 9.30 -13.44 -15.71
CA ASN A 253 10.10 -14.31 -16.59
C ASN A 253 11.61 -14.20 -16.34
N ASP A 254 12.02 -13.56 -15.23
CA ASP A 254 13.44 -13.44 -14.90
C ASP A 254 14.02 -14.79 -14.48
N LYS A 255 14.79 -15.41 -15.38
CA LYS A 255 15.41 -16.72 -15.13
C LYS A 255 16.46 -16.72 -14.03
N GLN A 256 17.04 -15.55 -13.71
CA GLN A 256 18.02 -15.43 -12.63
C GLN A 256 17.34 -15.29 -11.26
N ARG A 257 16.05 -14.93 -11.26
CA ARG A 257 15.24 -14.70 -10.06
C ARG A 257 13.95 -15.51 -10.15
N ASP A 258 14.08 -16.79 -10.50
CA ASP A 258 12.97 -17.70 -10.76
C ASP A 258 12.05 -17.90 -9.54
N TRP A 259 12.56 -17.68 -8.32
CA TRP A 259 11.78 -17.65 -7.09
C TRP A 259 10.63 -16.66 -7.13
N ILE A 260 10.76 -15.50 -7.80
CA ILE A 260 9.70 -14.49 -7.89
C ILE A 260 8.45 -15.10 -8.52
N ARG A 261 8.63 -15.82 -9.63
CA ARG A 261 7.54 -16.51 -10.30
C ARG A 261 6.99 -17.66 -9.44
N LYS A 262 7.87 -18.47 -8.85
CA LYS A 262 7.48 -19.61 -8.01
C LYS A 262 6.64 -19.18 -6.81
N GLU A 263 7.09 -18.14 -6.09
CA GLU A 263 6.37 -17.60 -4.93
C GLU A 263 5.04 -16.95 -5.34
N LYS A 264 5.01 -16.23 -6.47
CA LYS A 264 3.77 -15.68 -7.05
C LYS A 264 2.78 -16.78 -7.43
N ASP A 265 3.24 -17.86 -8.06
CA ASP A 265 2.42 -19.02 -8.43
C ASP A 265 1.88 -19.72 -7.17
N GLU A 266 2.73 -19.93 -6.16
CA GLU A 266 2.33 -20.50 -4.86
C GLU A 266 1.30 -19.63 -4.14
N MET A 267 1.49 -18.31 -4.09
CA MET A 267 0.53 -17.39 -3.50
C MET A 267 -0.85 -17.46 -4.18
N LEU A 268 -0.89 -17.59 -5.51
CA LEU A 268 -2.16 -17.76 -6.24
C LEU A 268 -2.84 -19.08 -5.89
N LEU A 269 -2.08 -20.17 -5.76
CA LEU A 269 -2.63 -21.47 -5.35
C LEU A 269 -3.20 -21.42 -3.92
N LEU A 270 -2.52 -20.73 -3.01
CA LEU A 270 -3.03 -20.51 -1.64
C LEU A 270 -4.30 -19.66 -1.65
N LEU A 271 -4.33 -18.56 -2.41
CA LEU A 271 -5.54 -17.74 -2.56
C LEU A 271 -6.70 -18.53 -3.16
N GLU A 272 -6.45 -19.36 -4.16
CA GLU A 272 -7.45 -20.23 -4.79
C GLU A 272 -8.02 -21.26 -3.81
N SER A 273 -7.14 -21.96 -3.07
CA SER A 273 -7.52 -22.91 -2.00
C SER A 273 -8.44 -22.27 -0.97
N GLU A 274 -8.12 -21.04 -0.55
CA GLU A 274 -8.85 -20.35 0.51
C GLU A 274 -10.09 -19.60 0.02
N ALA A 275 -10.16 -19.21 -1.27
CA ALA A 275 -11.30 -18.51 -1.84
C ALA A 275 -12.60 -19.32 -1.72
N GLY A 276 -12.54 -20.62 -1.99
CA GLY A 276 -13.69 -21.53 -1.84
C GLY A 276 -14.20 -21.63 -0.40
N LYS A 277 -13.31 -21.50 0.59
CA LYS A 277 -13.65 -21.57 2.02
C LYS A 277 -14.20 -20.24 2.57
N SER A 278 -13.87 -19.13 1.92
CA SER A 278 -14.26 -17.77 2.35
C SER A 278 -15.73 -17.39 2.10
N GLY A 279 -16.53 -18.29 1.51
CA GLY A 279 -17.91 -17.98 1.09
C GLY A 279 -17.97 -16.96 -0.07
N GLY A 280 -16.96 -16.94 -0.94
CA GLY A 280 -16.86 -16.01 -2.07
C GLY A 280 -16.53 -14.57 -1.69
N LYS A 281 -15.97 -14.35 -0.48
CA LYS A 281 -15.55 -13.02 -0.01
C LYS A 281 -14.08 -12.73 -0.25
N LEU A 282 -13.27 -13.76 -0.50
CA LEU A 282 -11.89 -13.64 -0.97
C LEU A 282 -11.88 -13.77 -2.49
N GLU A 283 -11.48 -12.70 -3.16
CA GLU A 283 -11.34 -12.63 -4.61
C GLU A 283 -9.85 -12.47 -4.95
N PHE A 284 -9.42 -13.05 -6.07
CA PHE A 284 -8.06 -12.87 -6.55
C PHE A 284 -8.02 -12.76 -8.07
N LEU A 285 -7.05 -11.99 -8.58
CA LEU A 285 -6.83 -11.80 -10.01
C LEU A 285 -5.35 -11.68 -10.30
N SER A 286 -4.92 -12.22 -11.44
CA SER A 286 -3.57 -12.01 -11.97
C SER A 286 -3.65 -11.30 -13.31
N ARG A 287 -2.89 -10.21 -13.46
CA ARG A 287 -2.81 -9.41 -14.69
C ARG A 287 -1.37 -9.39 -15.18
N TYR A 288 -1.17 -9.94 -16.38
CA TYR A 288 0.13 -10.02 -17.03
C TYR A 288 0.24 -8.98 -18.15
N TYR A 289 1.15 -8.02 -17.99
CA TYR A 289 1.28 -6.87 -18.89
C TYR A 289 2.45 -7.05 -19.84
N PHE A 290 2.35 -6.50 -21.05
CA PHE A 290 3.43 -6.46 -22.04
C PHE A 290 3.98 -7.85 -22.43
N SER A 291 3.13 -8.87 -22.47
CA SER A 291 3.51 -10.26 -22.73
C SER A 291 4.20 -10.48 -24.09
N ASP A 292 3.96 -9.58 -25.03
CA ASP A 292 4.51 -9.53 -26.38
C ASP A 292 5.86 -8.80 -26.47
N LYS A 293 6.31 -8.14 -25.40
CA LYS A 293 7.53 -7.33 -25.38
C LYS A 293 8.69 -8.02 -24.65
N PRO A 294 9.94 -7.79 -25.06
CA PRO A 294 11.11 -8.27 -24.32
C PRO A 294 11.19 -7.58 -22.94
N PRO A 295 11.77 -8.26 -21.92
CA PRO A 295 11.90 -7.69 -20.58
C PRO A 295 12.82 -6.46 -20.58
N THR A 296 12.33 -5.33 -20.10
CA THR A 296 13.11 -4.08 -19.98
C THR A 296 12.97 -3.45 -18.60
N LEU A 297 13.88 -2.55 -18.24
CA LEU A 297 13.71 -1.74 -17.04
C LEU A 297 12.55 -0.76 -17.19
N GLN A 298 12.30 -0.24 -18.40
CA GLN A 298 11.20 0.68 -18.63
C GLN A 298 9.84 0.04 -18.31
N MET A 299 9.58 -1.20 -18.77
CA MET A 299 8.30 -1.86 -18.50
C MET A 299 8.04 -2.08 -17.01
N HIS A 300 9.10 -2.23 -16.20
CA HIS A 300 9.00 -2.32 -14.75
C HIS A 300 8.28 -1.10 -14.17
N PHE A 301 8.57 0.10 -14.69
CA PHE A 301 7.90 1.33 -14.26
C PHE A 301 6.60 1.56 -15.03
N GLU A 302 6.60 1.38 -16.35
CA GLU A 302 5.44 1.61 -17.26
C GLU A 302 4.17 0.86 -16.83
N ILE A 303 4.32 -0.28 -16.12
CA ILE A 303 3.19 -1.00 -15.54
C ILE A 303 2.34 -0.11 -14.63
N ILE A 304 2.91 0.88 -13.92
CA ILE A 304 2.20 1.79 -13.02
C ILE A 304 1.16 2.62 -13.80
N GLU A 305 1.50 3.10 -15.00
CA GLU A 305 0.56 3.79 -15.87
C GLU A 305 -0.45 2.84 -16.51
N SER A 306 -0.03 1.59 -16.74
CA SER A 306 -0.87 0.55 -17.33
C SER A 306 -1.78 -0.15 -16.31
N LEU A 307 -1.66 0.17 -15.02
CA LEU A 307 -2.44 -0.47 -13.95
C LEU A 307 -3.92 -0.45 -14.28
N ASP A 308 -4.50 -1.64 -14.37
CA ASP A 308 -5.93 -1.85 -14.42
C ASP A 308 -6.42 -2.30 -13.04
N VAL A 309 -7.15 -1.41 -12.38
CA VAL A 309 -7.71 -1.59 -11.03
C VAL A 309 -9.19 -1.97 -11.07
N SER A 310 -9.75 -2.17 -12.27
CA SER A 310 -11.11 -2.72 -12.42
C SER A 310 -11.20 -4.16 -11.93
#